data_AF-A0A7V9R511-F1
#
_entry.id   AF-A0A7V9R511-F1
#
_cell.length_a   1.000
_cell.length_b   1.000
_cell.length_c   1.000
_cell.angle_alpha   90.00
_cell.angle_beta   90.00
_cell.angle_gamma   90.00
#
_symmetry.space_group_name_H-M   'P 1'
#
loop_
_entity.id
_entity.type
_entity.pdbx_description
1 polymer ?
#
loop_
_entity_poly.entity_id
_entity_poly.type
_entity_poly.pdbx_seq_one_letter_code
_entity_poly.pdbx_strand_id
1 'polypeptide(L)'
;MNTHLETEAHRLYDKGAMIIGVNRKVSVGDWGGKDFSVQTNRPKWEEVKQSLRHPKVTGIAIVLGPISGDLYCRDWDEVGAYEQWASEHPDLAAVLPTARTKRGYHNYFTSDKVLPTNTYNDGELRGAGSYVG
;
A
#
# COMPACT_ATOMS: atom_id res chain seq x y z
N MET A 1 22.48 4.97 -3.07
CA MET A 1 21.00 4.97 -2.99
C MET A 1 20.44 4.20 -4.17
N ASN A 2 19.47 3.33 -3.95
CA ASN A 2 18.88 2.54 -5.02
C ASN A 2 18.00 3.44 -5.91
N THR A 3 18.53 3.89 -7.05
CA THR A 3 17.85 4.80 -8.00
C THR A 3 16.52 4.23 -8.52
N HIS A 4 16.35 2.92 -8.49
CA HIS A 4 15.10 2.27 -8.85
C HIS A 4 13.99 2.54 -7.82
N LEU A 5 14.30 2.52 -6.52
CA LEU A 5 13.32 2.79 -5.46
C LEU A 5 12.81 4.23 -5.51
N GLU A 6 13.71 5.22 -5.69
CA GLU A 6 13.28 6.61 -5.82
C GLU A 6 12.41 6.83 -7.07
N THR A 7 12.77 6.23 -8.21
CA THR A 7 11.98 6.33 -9.45
C THR A 7 10.56 5.79 -9.25
N GLU A 8 10.44 4.61 -8.66
CA GLU A 8 9.13 3.99 -8.41
C GLU A 8 8.33 4.76 -7.36
N ALA A 9 8.97 5.22 -6.29
CA ALA A 9 8.34 6.07 -5.29
C ALA A 9 7.80 7.35 -5.91
N HIS A 10 8.57 8.01 -6.78
CA HIS A 10 8.13 9.24 -7.45
C HIS A 10 6.94 8.98 -8.36
N ARG A 11 6.97 7.88 -9.14
CA ARG A 11 5.86 7.47 -10.00
C ARG A 11 4.57 7.25 -9.22
N LEU A 12 4.63 6.60 -8.07
CA LEU A 12 3.47 6.36 -7.22
C LEU A 12 3.01 7.65 -6.53
N TYR A 13 3.96 8.48 -6.09
CA TYR A 13 3.68 9.80 -5.53
C TYR A 13 2.91 10.66 -6.54
N ASP A 14 3.33 10.75 -7.79
CA ASP A 14 2.60 11.53 -8.81
C ASP A 14 1.16 11.05 -9.04
N LYS A 15 0.87 9.79 -8.72
CA LYS A 15 -0.48 9.21 -8.80
C LYS A 15 -1.36 9.48 -7.57
N GLY A 16 -0.89 10.24 -6.59
CA GLY A 16 -1.66 10.55 -5.40
C GLY A 16 -1.23 9.79 -4.15
N ALA A 17 -0.35 8.78 -4.26
CA ALA A 17 -0.01 7.93 -3.14
C ALA A 17 0.92 8.61 -2.12
N MET A 18 0.66 8.37 -0.84
CA MET A 18 1.63 8.61 0.22
C MET A 18 2.60 7.44 0.31
N ILE A 19 3.90 7.73 0.20
CA ILE A 19 4.97 6.75 0.17
C ILE A 19 5.83 6.85 1.42
N ILE A 20 6.19 5.70 1.98
CA ILE A 20 7.13 5.58 3.10
C ILE A 20 8.26 4.60 2.76
N GLY A 21 9.42 4.81 3.37
CA GLY A 21 10.51 3.85 3.35
C GLY A 21 10.25 2.70 4.33
N VAL A 22 10.57 1.47 3.92
CA VAL A 22 10.45 0.28 4.78
C VAL A 22 11.74 -0.54 4.83
N ASN A 23 11.93 -1.26 5.94
CA ASN A 23 12.94 -2.29 6.12
C ASN A 23 12.23 -3.61 6.45
N ARG A 24 12.27 -4.59 5.54
CA ARG A 24 11.61 -5.90 5.75
C ARG A 24 10.17 -5.77 6.28
N LYS A 25 9.36 -4.92 5.64
CA LYS A 25 7.96 -4.59 5.99
C LYS A 25 7.74 -3.68 7.20
N VAL A 26 8.78 -3.22 7.89
CA VAL A 26 8.66 -2.27 9.00
C VAL A 26 8.94 -0.87 8.50
N SER A 27 8.09 0.11 8.83
CA SER A 27 8.33 1.52 8.50
C SER A 27 9.65 2.01 9.08
N VAL A 28 10.37 2.83 8.30
CA VAL A 28 11.65 3.43 8.70
C VAL A 28 11.46 4.94 8.84
N GLY A 29 11.84 5.49 9.98
CA GLY A 29 11.63 6.88 10.32
C GLY A 29 10.44 7.07 11.27
N ASP A 30 10.29 8.29 11.77
CA ASP A 30 9.14 8.68 12.57
C ASP A 30 8.07 9.26 11.65
N TRP A 31 6.99 8.51 11.47
CA TRP A 31 5.84 8.90 10.67
C TRP A 31 4.64 9.30 11.56
N GLY A 32 4.87 9.64 12.82
CA GLY A 32 3.81 9.96 13.79
C GLY A 32 3.36 8.76 14.63
N GLY A 33 4.24 7.77 14.81
CA GLY A 33 3.94 6.50 15.50
C GLY A 33 3.57 5.35 14.56
N LYS A 34 3.25 4.18 15.13
CA LYS A 34 2.80 2.99 14.36
C LYS A 34 1.40 3.15 13.77
N ASP A 35 0.71 4.23 14.12
CA ASP A 35 -0.67 4.47 13.75
C ASP A 35 -0.74 5.48 12.60
N PHE A 36 -0.84 4.97 11.37
CA PHE A 36 -1.02 5.82 10.19
C PHE A 36 -2.45 6.38 10.09
N SER A 37 -3.39 5.97 10.96
CA SER A 37 -4.79 6.42 10.85
C SER A 37 -4.97 7.88 11.26
N VAL A 38 -4.00 8.45 11.99
CA VAL A 38 -4.00 9.86 12.38
C VAL A 38 -3.28 10.76 11.37
N GLN A 39 -2.71 10.19 10.31
CA GLN A 39 -1.96 10.97 9.34
C GLN A 39 -2.89 11.66 8.35
N THR A 40 -3.02 12.97 8.52
CA THR A 40 -3.96 13.82 7.76
C THR A 40 -3.29 14.62 6.66
N ASN A 41 -1.96 14.75 6.71
CA ASN A 41 -1.19 15.56 5.76
C ASN A 41 -0.19 14.70 5.01
N ARG A 42 -0.25 14.79 3.69
CA ARG A 42 0.71 14.15 2.80
C ARG A 42 2.02 14.97 2.77
N PRO A 43 3.18 14.35 3.05
CA PRO A 43 4.47 15.05 2.95
C PRO A 43 4.75 15.50 1.52
N LYS A 44 5.54 16.58 1.38
CA LYS A 44 6.07 17.00 0.09
C LYS A 44 7.04 15.95 -0.45
N TRP A 45 7.19 15.90 -1.77
CA TRP A 45 8.08 14.95 -2.43
C TRP A 45 9.51 14.99 -1.88
N GLU A 46 10.08 16.17 -1.62
CA GLU A 46 11.44 16.29 -1.08
C GLU A 46 11.58 15.66 0.32
N GLU A 47 10.51 15.68 1.13
CA GLU A 47 10.48 15.03 2.46
C GLU A 47 10.43 13.50 2.31
N VAL A 48 9.59 13.00 1.40
CA VAL A 48 9.54 11.58 1.04
C VAL A 48 10.92 11.12 0.55
N LYS A 49 11.49 11.82 -0.43
CA LYS A 49 12.81 11.54 -1.01
C LYS A 49 13.91 11.53 0.05
N GLN A 50 13.90 12.50 0.96
CA GLN A 50 14.85 12.53 2.07
C GLN A 50 14.69 11.33 3.00
N SER A 51 13.45 10.89 3.29
CA SER A 51 13.20 9.69 4.09
C SER A 51 13.74 8.40 3.43
N LEU A 52 13.62 8.29 2.10
CA LEU A 52 14.07 7.12 1.33
C LEU A 52 15.59 6.98 1.29
N ARG A 53 16.33 8.05 1.60
CA ARG A 53 17.79 8.06 1.73
C ARG A 53 18.29 7.44 3.03
N HIS A 54 17.40 7.16 3.99
CA HIS A 54 17.78 6.59 5.26
C HIS A 54 18.44 5.20 5.07
N PRO A 55 19.61 4.93 5.67
CA PRO A 55 20.44 3.75 5.35
C PRO A 55 19.78 2.40 5.67
N LYS A 56 18.74 2.40 6.51
CA LYS A 56 17.94 1.20 6.82
C LYS A 56 16.83 0.91 5.81
N VAL A 57 16.53 1.81 4.88
CA VAL A 57 15.46 1.61 3.90
C VAL A 57 15.91 0.57 2.86
N THR A 58 15.13 -0.50 2.73
CA THR A 58 15.37 -1.57 1.76
C THR A 58 14.25 -1.66 0.71
N GLY A 59 13.16 -0.92 0.89
CA GLY A 59 12.01 -0.90 0.00
C GLY A 59 11.08 0.28 0.29
N ILE A 60 9.95 0.32 -0.42
CA ILE A 60 8.92 1.34 -0.25
C ILE A 60 7.58 0.69 0.06
N ALA A 61 6.68 1.43 0.69
CA ALA A 61 5.30 1.04 0.85
C ALA A 61 4.37 2.23 0.61
N ILE A 62 3.14 1.93 0.20
CA ILE A 62 2.04 2.88 0.05
C ILE A 62 1.22 2.85 1.33
N VAL A 63 1.02 4.01 1.96
CA VAL A 63 0.05 4.16 3.06
C VAL A 63 -1.35 4.19 2.47
N LEU A 64 -2.28 3.42 3.02
CA LEU A 64 -3.63 3.26 2.50
C LEU A 64 -4.64 4.18 3.20
N GLY A 65 -5.79 4.37 2.56
CA GLY A 65 -6.89 5.21 3.01
C GLY A 65 -6.87 6.61 2.38
N PRO A 66 -7.56 7.58 3.03
CA PRO A 66 -7.79 8.91 2.45
C PRO A 66 -6.52 9.66 2.04
N ILE A 67 -5.40 9.46 2.75
CA ILE A 67 -4.13 10.12 2.47
C ILE A 67 -3.51 9.74 1.10
N SER A 68 -3.97 8.63 0.52
CA SER A 68 -3.57 8.15 -0.81
C SER A 68 -4.71 8.23 -1.82
N GLY A 69 -5.66 9.16 -1.63
CA GLY A 69 -6.81 9.33 -2.52
C GLY A 69 -7.82 8.19 -2.37
N ASP A 70 -8.15 7.85 -1.12
CA ASP A 70 -9.08 6.78 -0.77
C ASP A 70 -8.68 5.43 -1.37
N LEU A 71 -7.38 5.12 -1.37
CA LEU A 71 -6.83 3.87 -1.90
C LEU A 71 -6.85 2.76 -0.84
N TYR A 72 -7.41 1.62 -1.20
CA TYR A 72 -7.53 0.43 -0.35
C TYR A 72 -6.90 -0.77 -1.05
N CYS A 73 -6.63 -1.82 -0.28
CA CYS A 73 -6.07 -3.06 -0.80
C CYS A 73 -6.78 -4.26 -0.22
N ARG A 74 -7.25 -5.15 -1.08
CA ARG A 74 -7.57 -6.52 -0.70
C ARG A 74 -6.28 -7.35 -0.81
N ASP A 75 -5.74 -7.74 0.33
CA ASP A 75 -4.54 -8.58 0.45
C ASP A 75 -4.98 -10.04 0.62
N TRP A 76 -4.74 -10.85 -0.39
CA TRP A 76 -5.00 -12.29 -0.38
C TRP A 76 -3.73 -13.02 0.05
N ASP A 77 -3.81 -13.82 1.11
CA ASP A 77 -2.67 -14.60 1.59
C ASP A 77 -2.39 -15.83 0.72
N GLU A 78 -3.40 -16.32 0.00
CA GLU A 78 -3.37 -17.55 -0.77
C GLU A 78 -3.76 -17.34 -2.24
N VAL A 79 -3.08 -18.05 -3.14
CA VAL A 79 -3.38 -18.05 -4.58
C VAL A 79 -4.80 -18.51 -4.86
N GLY A 80 -5.20 -19.63 -4.26
CA GLY A 80 -6.49 -20.27 -4.54
C GLY A 80 -7.66 -19.38 -4.13
N ALA A 81 -7.53 -18.63 -3.03
CA ALA A 81 -8.57 -17.70 -2.59
C ALA A 81 -8.77 -16.56 -3.60
N TYR A 82 -7.69 -15.97 -4.11
CA TYR A 82 -7.77 -14.98 -5.18
C TYR A 82 -8.38 -15.56 -6.46
N GLU A 83 -7.94 -16.75 -6.89
CA GLU A 83 -8.44 -17.37 -8.12
C GLU A 83 -9.93 -17.70 -8.04
N GLN A 84 -10.39 -18.19 -6.89
CA GLN A 84 -11.81 -18.40 -6.63
C GLN A 84 -12.57 -17.07 -6.70
N TRP A 85 -12.14 -16.04 -5.97
CA TRP A 85 -12.78 -14.73 -6.00
C TRP A 85 -12.82 -14.14 -7.41
N ALA A 86 -11.73 -14.26 -8.17
CA ALA A 86 -11.66 -13.77 -9.55
C ALA A 86 -12.61 -14.53 -10.50
N SER A 87 -12.86 -15.82 -10.24
CA SER A 87 -13.85 -16.59 -10.99
C SER A 87 -15.30 -16.20 -10.66
N GLU A 88 -15.55 -15.80 -9.41
CA GLU A 88 -16.86 -15.34 -8.94
C GLU A 88 -17.15 -13.87 -9.31
N HIS A 89 -16.09 -13.06 -9.47
CA HIS A 89 -16.15 -11.64 -9.80
C HIS A 89 -15.26 -11.27 -11.00
N PRO A 90 -15.49 -11.86 -12.19
CA PRO A 90 -14.61 -11.69 -13.35
C PRO A 90 -14.58 -10.25 -13.88
N ASP A 91 -15.66 -9.50 -13.69
CA ASP A 91 -15.78 -8.09 -14.06
C ASP A 91 -14.81 -7.22 -13.24
N LEU A 92 -14.75 -7.43 -11.93
CA LEU A 92 -13.84 -6.70 -11.04
C LEU A 92 -12.39 -7.15 -11.23
N ALA A 93 -12.15 -8.45 -11.34
CA ALA A 93 -10.81 -8.99 -11.56
C ALA A 93 -10.16 -8.48 -12.87
N ALA A 94 -10.98 -8.18 -13.88
CA ALA A 94 -10.50 -7.63 -15.15
C ALA A 94 -10.04 -6.16 -15.07
N VAL A 95 -10.58 -5.37 -14.12
CA VAL A 95 -10.36 -3.91 -14.07
C VAL A 95 -9.51 -3.46 -12.88
N LEU A 96 -9.50 -4.21 -11.78
CA LEU A 96 -8.76 -3.82 -10.59
C LEU A 96 -7.25 -4.02 -10.78
N PRO A 97 -6.42 -2.99 -10.47
CA PRO A 97 -4.98 -3.16 -10.41
C PRO A 97 -4.60 -4.31 -9.48
N THR A 98 -3.91 -5.30 -10.03
CA THR A 98 -3.56 -6.53 -9.32
C THR A 98 -2.04 -6.71 -9.30
N ALA A 99 -1.47 -6.90 -8.12
CA ALA A 99 -0.06 -7.21 -7.96
C ALA A 99 0.13 -8.63 -7.39
N ARG A 100 0.94 -9.45 -8.05
CA ARG A 100 1.33 -10.77 -7.54
C ARG A 100 2.35 -10.60 -6.41
N THR A 101 2.10 -11.24 -5.28
CA THR A 101 3.04 -11.32 -4.16
C THR A 101 3.72 -12.69 -4.13
N LYS A 102 4.64 -12.90 -3.18
CA LYS A 102 5.28 -14.21 -2.99
C LYS A 102 4.27 -15.32 -2.67
N ARG A 103 3.16 -14.99 -1.98
CA ARG A 103 2.19 -15.98 -1.47
C ARG A 103 0.82 -15.85 -2.13
N GLY A 104 0.35 -14.63 -2.38
CA GLY A 104 -0.97 -14.38 -2.95
C GLY A 104 -0.98 -13.13 -3.82
N TYR A 105 -1.97 -12.26 -3.63
CA TYR A 105 -2.22 -11.12 -4.51
C TYR A 105 -2.67 -9.90 -3.73
N HIS A 106 -2.36 -8.71 -4.26
CA HIS A 106 -2.94 -7.46 -3.80
C HIS A 106 -3.85 -6.91 -4.90
N ASN A 107 -5.14 -6.75 -4.61
CA ASN A 107 -6.06 -5.98 -5.46
C ASN A 107 -6.26 -4.59 -4.88
N TYR A 108 -5.92 -3.57 -5.65
CA TYR A 108 -6.09 -2.18 -5.24
C TYR A 108 -7.38 -1.60 -5.79
N PHE A 109 -8.07 -0.80 -4.99
CA PHE A 109 -9.32 -0.16 -5.38
C PHE A 109 -9.55 1.12 -4.59
N THR A 110 -10.49 1.95 -5.04
CA THR A 110 -10.93 3.16 -4.33
C THR A 110 -12.35 2.99 -3.80
N SER A 111 -12.68 3.68 -2.71
CA SER A 111 -14.04 3.70 -2.14
C SER A 111 -14.42 5.10 -1.69
N ASP A 112 -15.70 5.45 -1.82
CA ASP A 112 -16.31 6.65 -1.25
C ASP A 112 -16.46 6.60 0.28
N LYS A 113 -16.22 5.44 0.88
CA LYS A 113 -16.25 5.22 2.33
C LYS A 113 -14.83 5.05 2.86
N VAL A 114 -14.61 5.54 4.08
CA VAL A 114 -13.39 5.23 4.83
C VAL A 114 -13.48 3.80 5.35
N LEU A 115 -12.65 2.91 4.81
CA LEU A 115 -12.63 1.50 5.20
C LEU A 115 -11.53 1.25 6.25
N PRO A 116 -11.85 0.62 7.39
CA PRO A 116 -10.84 0.17 8.34
C PRO A 116 -10.13 -1.10 7.82
N THR A 117 -9.02 -1.44 8.47
CA THR A 117 -8.37 -2.73 8.21
C THR A 117 -9.15 -3.85 8.89
N ASN A 118 -9.51 -4.89 8.14
CA ASN A 118 -10.21 -6.07 8.63
C ASN A 118 -9.47 -7.34 8.22
N THR A 119 -9.41 -8.32 9.12
CA THR A 119 -8.84 -9.64 8.85
C THR A 119 -9.94 -10.63 8.51
N TYR A 120 -9.68 -11.46 7.50
CA TYR A 120 -10.52 -12.55 7.03
C TYR A 120 -9.73 -13.85 7.04
N ASN A 121 -10.38 -14.98 6.79
CA ASN A 121 -9.74 -16.30 6.79
C ASN A 121 -8.72 -16.48 5.65
N ASP A 122 -8.84 -15.68 4.60
CA ASP A 122 -8.14 -15.73 3.33
C ASP A 122 -7.25 -14.49 3.08
N GLY A 123 -7.05 -13.68 4.12
CA GLY A 123 -6.17 -12.49 4.10
C GLY A 123 -6.82 -11.28 4.76
N GLU A 124 -6.52 -10.08 4.27
CA GLU A 124 -6.95 -8.82 4.89
C GLU A 124 -7.62 -7.87 3.89
N LEU A 125 -8.59 -7.08 4.34
CA LEU A 125 -8.90 -5.80 3.73
C LEU A 125 -8.03 -4.77 4.44
N ARG A 126 -7.09 -4.16 3.73
CA ARG A 126 -6.21 -3.13 4.26
C ARG A 126 -6.70 -1.76 3.86
N GLY A 127 -6.93 -0.92 4.86
CA GLY A 127 -7.45 0.41 4.67
C GLY A 127 -6.76 1.47 5.52
N ALA A 128 -7.52 2.44 6.00
CA ALA A 128 -6.97 3.56 6.75
C ALA A 128 -6.12 3.06 7.94
N GLY A 129 -4.93 3.63 8.11
CA GLY A 129 -3.98 3.24 9.15
C GLY A 129 -3.04 2.07 8.80
N SER A 130 -3.13 1.52 7.60
CA SER A 130 -2.25 0.45 7.13
C SER A 130 -1.39 0.89 5.94
N TYR A 131 -0.38 0.07 5.60
CA TYR A 131 0.42 0.26 4.40
C TYR A 131 0.73 -1.09 3.73
N VAL A 132 1.06 -1.03 2.44
CA VAL A 132 1.39 -2.20 1.61
C VAL A 132 2.61 -1.91 0.75
N GLY A 133 3.55 -2.85 0.67
CA GLY A 133 4.78 -2.75 -0.12
C GLY A 133 5.27 -4.10 -0.62
#